data_AF-W1WTF7-F1
#
_entry.id   AF-W1WTF7-F1
#
_cell.length_a   1.000
_cell.length_b   1.000
_cell.length_c   1.000
_cell.angle_alpha   90.00
_cell.angle_beta   90.00
_cell.angle_gamma   90.00
#
_symmetry.space_group_name_H-M   'P 1'
#
loop_
_entity.id
_entity.type
_entity.pdbx_description
1 polymer ?
#
loop_
_entity_poly.entity_id
_entity_poly.type
_entity_poly.pdbx_seq_one_letter_code
_entity_poly.pdbx_strand_id
1 'polypeptide(L)'
;MSRLSPVNQARWARFRHNRRGYWSLWIFLVLFGLSLCSELIANDKPLLVRYDGSWYFPLLKNYSESDFGGPLASQADYQDPWLKQRLENNGWVLWAPIRFGATSINFAT
;
A
#
# COMPACT_ATOMS: atom_id res chain seq x y z
N MET A 1 13.61 10.71 29.44
CA MET A 1 12.25 10.14 29.51
C MET A 1 11.26 11.28 29.68
N SER A 2 10.39 11.52 28.69
CA SER A 2 9.42 12.62 28.72
C SER A 2 8.53 12.49 29.95
N ARG A 3 8.80 13.29 30.99
CA ARG A 3 7.97 13.34 32.19
C ARG A 3 6.75 14.17 31.84
N LEU A 4 5.70 13.50 31.38
CA LEU A 4 4.36 14.10 31.31
C LEU A 4 4.08 14.85 32.61
N SER A 5 3.44 16.03 32.54
CA SER A 5 3.05 16.76 33.75
C SER A 5 2.23 15.85 34.68
N PRO A 6 2.30 16.03 36.02
CA PRO A 6 1.58 15.17 36.97
C PRO A 6 0.08 15.03 36.65
N VAL A 7 -0.53 16.10 36.13
CA VAL A 7 -1.93 16.12 35.68
C VAL A 7 -2.16 15.18 34.48
N ASN A 8 -1.26 15.19 33.49
CA ASN A 8 -1.36 14.32 32.32
C ASN A 8 -1.09 12.85 32.69
N GLN A 9 -0.21 12.59 33.66
CA GLN A 9 0.01 11.23 34.19
C GLN A 9 -1.25 10.69 34.87
N ALA A 10 -1.92 11.50 35.70
CA ALA A 10 -3.16 11.11 36.35
C ALA A 10 -4.30 10.87 35.35
N ARG A 11 -4.42 11.72 34.32
CA ARG A 11 -5.37 11.53 33.21
C ARG A 11 -5.12 10.23 32.45
N TRP A 12 -3.86 9.93 32.14
CA TRP A 12 -3.47 8.69 31.47
C TRP A 12 -3.75 7.45 32.33
N ALA A 13 -3.50 7.52 33.65
CA ALA A 13 -3.84 6.43 34.57
C ALA A 13 -5.37 6.19 34.63
N ARG A 14 -6.18 7.24 34.70
CA ARG A 14 -7.65 7.15 34.64
C ARG A 14 -8.15 6.55 33.32
N PHE A 15 -7.56 6.98 32.20
CA PHE A 15 -7.89 6.44 30.88
C PHE A 15 -7.55 4.95 30.75
N ARG A 16 -6.35 4.53 31.17
CA ARG A 16 -5.93 3.12 31.17
C ARG A 16 -6.77 2.23 32.08
N HIS A 17 -7.35 2.78 33.16
CA HIS A 17 -8.26 2.05 34.04
C HIS A 17 -9.61 1.73 33.35
N ASN A 18 -10.04 2.55 32.39
CA ASN A 18 -11.21 2.25 31.57
C ASN A 18 -10.85 1.23 30.48
N ARG A 19 -11.05 -0.05 30.78
CA ARG A 19 -10.71 -1.17 29.89
C ARG A 19 -11.31 -1.03 28.49
N ARG A 20 -12.57 -0.56 28.38
CA ARG A 20 -13.23 -0.37 27.08
C ARG A 20 -12.56 0.72 26.26
N GLY A 21 -12.33 1.88 26.87
CA GLY A 21 -11.64 3.01 26.21
C GLY A 21 -10.22 2.66 25.78
N TYR A 22 -9.49 1.91 26.60
CA TYR A 22 -8.13 1.47 26.27
C TYR A 22 -8.10 0.50 25.07
N TRP A 23 -9.00 -0.49 25.03
CA TRP A 23 -9.12 -1.39 23.88
C TRP A 23 -9.56 -0.65 22.61
N SER A 24 -10.53 0.27 22.72
CA SER A 24 -10.96 1.09 21.59
C SER A 24 -9.81 1.95 21.03
N LEU A 25 -8.94 2.49 21.89
CA LEU A 25 -7.74 3.20 21.43
C LEU A 25 -6.82 2.30 20.60
N TRP A 26 -6.58 1.07 21.04
CA TRP A 26 -5.73 0.13 20.30
C TRP A 26 -6.35 -0.27 18.97
N ILE A 27 -7.64 -0.62 18.95
CA ILE A 27 -8.36 -0.94 17.70
C ILE A 27 -8.29 0.26 16.75
N PHE A 28 -8.57 1.46 17.25
CA PHE A 28 -8.48 2.69 16.46
C PHE A 28 -7.07 2.93 15.92
N LEU A 29 -6.03 2.80 16.75
CA LEU A 29 -4.64 2.99 16.32
C LEU A 29 -4.22 1.99 15.26
N VAL A 30 -4.65 0.72 15.38
CA VAL A 30 -4.38 -0.30 14.37
C VAL A 30 -5.10 0.06 13.07
N LEU A 31 -6.40 0.32 13.11
CA LEU A 31 -7.18 0.68 11.91
C LEU A 31 -6.65 1.96 11.25
N PHE A 32 -6.33 2.97 12.05
CA PHE A 32 -5.76 4.22 11.59
C PHE A 32 -4.37 4.01 10.97
N GLY A 33 -3.50 3.23 11.62
CA GLY A 33 -2.20 2.86 11.06
C GLY A 33 -2.31 2.10 9.74
N LEU A 34 -3.23 1.13 9.64
CA LEU A 34 -3.50 0.42 8.40
C LEU A 34 -4.06 1.35 7.31
N SER A 35 -4.86 2.36 7.68
CA SER A 35 -5.39 3.34 6.73
C SER A 35 -4.33 4.27 6.16
N LEU A 36 -3.33 4.67 6.96
CA LEU A 36 -2.20 5.47 6.47
C LEU A 36 -1.31 4.68 5.52
N CYS A 37 -1.18 3.37 5.76
CA CYS A 37 -0.46 2.45 4.89
C CYS A 37 -1.38 1.72 3.91
N SER A 38 -2.54 2.30 3.55
CA SER A 38 -3.53 1.60 2.72
C SER A 38 -2.97 1.27 1.34
N GLU A 39 -2.15 2.14 0.75
CA GLU A 39 -1.49 1.90 -0.55
C GLU A 39 -0.51 0.72 -0.54
N LEU A 40 -0.09 0.22 0.64
CA LEU A 40 0.71 -1.02 0.75
C LEU A 40 -0.17 -2.27 0.80
N ILE A 41 -1.43 -2.12 1.22
CA ILE A 41 -2.36 -3.21 1.47
C ILE A 41 -3.29 -3.41 0.27
N ALA A 42 -3.80 -2.30 -0.28
CA ALA A 42 -4.74 -2.24 -1.38
C ALA A 42 -4.23 -1.24 -2.43
N ASN A 43 -3.72 -1.77 -3.54
CA ASN A 43 -3.17 -0.98 -4.62
C ASN A 43 -3.35 -1.70 -5.95
N ASP A 44 -3.74 -0.95 -6.97
CA ASP A 44 -3.81 -1.42 -8.35
C ASP A 44 -2.41 -1.58 -8.97
N LYS A 45 -1.43 -0.85 -8.45
CA LYS A 45 -0.03 -0.91 -8.86
C LYS A 45 0.78 -1.86 -7.96
N PRO A 46 1.77 -2.58 -8.51
CA PRO A 46 2.67 -3.39 -7.70
C PRO A 46 3.59 -2.53 -6.85
N LEU A 47 3.97 -3.06 -5.69
CA LEU A 47 4.87 -2.40 -4.74
C LEU A 47 6.30 -2.32 -5.28
N LEU A 48 6.72 -3.39 -5.96
CA LEU A 48 8.07 -3.55 -6.50
C LEU A 48 8.01 -4.43 -7.75
N VAL A 49 8.75 -4.04 -8.78
CA VAL A 49 8.88 -4.81 -10.02
C VAL A 49 10.37 -4.95 -10.35
N ARG A 50 10.80 -6.15 -10.70
CA ARG A 50 12.10 -6.40 -11.33
C ARG A 50 11.86 -6.79 -12.77
N TYR A 51 12.34 -5.99 -13.71
CA TYR A 51 12.17 -6.22 -15.13
C TYR A 51 13.50 -5.98 -15.84
N ASP A 52 13.91 -6.93 -16.69
CA ASP A 52 15.17 -6.87 -17.46
C ASP A 52 16.41 -6.48 -16.61
N GLY A 53 16.53 -7.07 -15.42
CA GLY A 53 17.63 -6.82 -14.49
C GLY A 53 17.54 -5.52 -13.66
N SER A 54 16.60 -4.63 -13.96
CA SER A 54 16.40 -3.35 -13.26
C SER A 54 15.24 -3.39 -12.25
N TRP A 55 15.35 -2.60 -11.17
CA TRP A 55 14.31 -2.46 -10.15
C TRP A 55 13.46 -1.21 -10.37
N TYR A 56 12.16 -1.39 -10.31
CA TYR A 56 11.14 -0.36 -10.49
C TYR A 56 10.24 -0.32 -9.25
N PHE A 57 9.88 0.88 -8.80
CA PHE A 57 9.05 1.09 -7.59
C PHE A 57 7.75 1.82 -7.95
N PRO A 58 6.75 1.15 -8.55
CA PRO A 58 5.56 1.79 -9.10
C PRO A 58 4.69 2.51 -8.05
N LEU A 59 4.84 2.12 -6.78
CA LEU A 59 4.24 2.81 -5.64
C LEU A 59 4.78 4.25 -5.47
N LEU A 60 6.07 4.46 -5.71
CA LEU A 60 6.75 5.75 -5.47
C LEU A 60 6.84 6.60 -6.74
N LYS A 61 6.85 5.96 -7.92
CA LYS A 61 7.02 6.62 -9.21
C LYS A 61 6.10 6.00 -10.25
N ASN A 62 5.47 6.85 -11.05
CA ASN A 62 4.71 6.40 -12.21
C ASN A 62 5.67 6.05 -13.36
N TYR A 63 5.46 4.88 -13.96
CA TYR A 63 6.19 4.38 -15.13
C TYR A 63 5.23 4.25 -16.31
N SER A 64 5.75 4.37 -17.53
CA SER A 64 4.96 4.18 -18.74
C SER A 64 5.01 2.72 -19.20
N GLU A 65 4.07 2.33 -20.07
CA GLU A 65 4.08 0.99 -20.66
C GLU A 65 5.34 0.74 -21.49
N SER A 66 5.89 1.78 -22.11
CA SER A 66 7.18 1.74 -22.83
C SER A 66 8.37 1.34 -21.95
N ASP A 67 8.36 1.66 -20.65
CA ASP A 67 9.42 1.26 -19.72
C ASP A 67 9.50 -0.27 -19.56
N PHE A 68 8.39 -0.96 -19.82
CA PHE A 68 8.28 -2.43 -19.83
C PHE A 68 8.29 -3.01 -21.26
N GLY A 69 8.69 -2.22 -22.26
CA GLY A 69 8.79 -2.63 -23.66
C GLY A 69 7.45 -2.65 -24.40
N GLY A 70 6.45 -1.94 -23.90
CA GLY A 70 5.20 -1.67 -24.60
C GLY A 70 5.32 -0.58 -25.67
N PRO A 71 4.36 -0.50 -26.61
CA PRO A 71 4.38 0.47 -27.69
C PRO A 71 3.87 1.86 -27.25
N LEU A 72 3.20 1.96 -26.10
CA LEU A 72 2.54 3.17 -25.63
C LEU A 72 3.40 3.95 -24.62
N ALA A 73 3.43 5.28 -24.77
CA ALA A 73 4.02 6.19 -23.79
C ALA A 73 3.03 6.60 -22.67
N SER A 74 1.85 5.97 -22.61
CA SER A 74 0.87 6.16 -21.55
C SER A 74 1.32 5.50 -20.24
N GLN A 75 0.68 5.87 -19.12
CA GLN A 75 0.91 5.20 -17.84
C GLN A 75 0.68 3.70 -17.98
N ALA A 76 1.59 2.91 -17.39
CA ALA A 76 1.46 1.47 -17.38
C ALA A 76 0.24 1.04 -16.56
N ASP A 77 -0.68 0.30 -17.20
CA ASP A 77 -1.78 -0.37 -16.50
C ASP A 77 -1.34 -1.79 -16.12
N TYR A 78 -0.96 -1.96 -14.86
CA TYR A 78 -0.52 -3.25 -14.33
C TYR A 78 -1.66 -4.27 -14.20
N GLN A 79 -2.92 -3.87 -14.36
CA GLN A 79 -4.06 -4.79 -14.38
C GLN A 79 -4.30 -5.40 -15.76
N ASP A 80 -3.76 -4.79 -16.83
CA ASP A 80 -3.84 -5.29 -18.20
C ASP A 80 -3.27 -6.73 -18.29
N PRO A 81 -4.06 -7.71 -18.79
CA PRO A 81 -3.57 -9.06 -19.04
C PRO A 81 -2.26 -9.12 -19.85
N TRP A 82 -2.08 -8.24 -20.84
CA TRP A 82 -0.87 -8.21 -21.66
C TRP A 82 0.36 -7.84 -20.84
N LEU A 83 0.29 -6.76 -20.05
CA LEU A 83 1.41 -6.32 -19.22
C LEU A 83 1.69 -7.32 -18.09
N LYS A 84 0.64 -7.89 -17.47
CA LYS A 84 0.79 -8.96 -16.46
C LYS A 84 1.58 -10.14 -17.00
N GLN A 85 1.15 -10.69 -18.14
CA GLN A 85 1.83 -11.84 -18.74
C GLN A 85 3.28 -11.53 -19.09
N ARG A 86 3.56 -10.30 -19.54
CA ARG A 86 4.91 -9.87 -19.87
C ARG A 86 5.81 -9.74 -18.64
N LEU A 87 5.30 -9.17 -17.56
CA LEU A 87 6.01 -9.04 -16.28
C LEU A 87 6.24 -10.41 -15.62
N GLU A 88 5.30 -11.35 -15.74
CA GLU A 88 5.44 -12.72 -15.25
C GLU A 88 6.50 -13.51 -16.04
N ASN A 89 6.59 -13.30 -17.35
CA ASN A 89 7.54 -14.02 -18.20
C ASN A 89 8.97 -13.48 -18.15
N ASN A 90 9.15 -12.17 -17.95
CA ASN A 90 10.46 -11.50 -18.06
C ASN A 90 10.89 -10.80 -16.77
N GLY A 91 10.23 -11.09 -15.65
CA GLY A 91 10.45 -10.34 -14.43
C GLY A 91 9.91 -11.01 -13.17
N TRP A 92 9.95 -10.23 -12.09
CA TRP A 92 9.37 -10.58 -10.80
C TRP A 92 8.57 -9.39 -10.28
N VAL A 93 7.44 -9.66 -9.66
CA VAL A 93 6.51 -8.63 -9.20
C VAL A 93 6.09 -8.90 -7.76
N LEU A 94 6.21 -7.89 -6.92
CA LEU A 94 5.62 -7.85 -5.59
C LEU A 94 4.32 -7.05 -5.63
N TRP A 95 3.22 -7.76 -5.42
CA TRP A 95 1.90 -7.15 -5.36
C TRP A 95 1.51 -6.80 -3.92
N ALA A 96 0.64 -5.80 -3.79
CA ALA A 96 -0.14 -5.62 -2.57
C ALA A 96 -1.10 -6.83 -2.39
N PRO A 97 -1.46 -7.19 -1.14
CA PRO A 97 -2.43 -8.25 -0.86
C PRO A 97 -3.76 -8.09 -1.63
N ILE A 98 -4.24 -6.85 -1.75
CA ILE A 98 -5.42 -6.49 -2.52
C ILE A 98 -4.94 -5.73 -3.76
N ARG A 99 -5.16 -6.31 -4.95
CA ARG A 99 -4.65 -5.79 -6.24
C ARG A 99 -5.61 -4.81 -6.93
N PHE A 100 -6.49 -4.18 -6.16
CA PHE A 100 -7.50 -3.27 -6.68
C PHE A 100 -7.41 -1.96 -5.91
N GLY A 101 -7.46 -0.87 -6.66
CA GLY A 101 -7.51 0.50 -6.14
C GLY A 101 -8.84 1.15 -6.51
N ALA A 102 -9.05 2.39 -6.07
CA ALA A 102 -10.27 3.13 -6.40
C ALA A 102 -10.44 3.39 -7.90
N THR A 103 -9.35 3.38 -8.67
CA THR A 103 -9.30 3.67 -10.11
C THR A 103 -9.01 2.45 -10.96
N SER A 104 -8.99 1.25 -10.39
CA SER A 104 -8.64 0.04 -11.17
C SER A 104 -9.68 -0.27 -12.22
N ILE A 105 -9.23 -0.51 -13.45
CA ILE A 105 -10.08 -1.00 -14.54
C ILE A 105 -10.27 -2.51 -14.37
N ASN A 106 -11.51 -2.99 -14.48
CA ASN A 106 -11.82 -4.41 -14.44
C ASN A 106 -11.83 -4.99 -15.86
N PHE A 107 -10.84 -5.83 -16.17
CA PHE A 107 -10.69 -6.49 -17.47
C PHE A 107 -11.43 -7.82 -17.59
N ALA A 108 -12.16 -8.27 -16.55
CA ALA A 108 -12.95 -9.49 -16.58
C ALA A 108 -14.31 -9.23 -17.25
N THR A 109 -14.33 -9.22 -18.58
CA THR A 109 -15.56 -9.22 -19.42
C THR A 109 -15.43 -10.21 -20.55
#